data_AF-A0A0C2Y9F7-F1
#
_entry.id   AF-A0A0C2Y9F7-F1
#
_cell.length_a   1.000
_cell.length_b   1.000
_cell.length_c   1.000
_cell.angle_alpha   90.00
_cell.angle_beta   90.00
_cell.angle_gamma   90.00
#
_symmetry.space_group_name_H-M   'P 1'
#
loop_
_entity.id
_entity.type
_entity.pdbx_description
1 polymer ?
#
loop_
_entity_poly.entity_id
_entity_poly.type
_entity_poly.pdbx_seq_one_letter_code
_entity_poly.pdbx_strand_id
1 'polypeptide(L)'
;MATRETLGILPVPGDIRDSSGMAPFVDITNRAQKPPKHRFLAKMQGTRKAILPIHTAAEKSLFRTLMESNRYFNPADGSLPNWNEAVRVWNAWADKTEDVWYKLNDQLKFYHSQWVKNSDIKEALSLSSEVRKPLTRIIHDSQRSVAAPAVPFQTLNQHVAGKGFLERCDTPLPGQPSSSHYTTNNPVPSALPLSFPNTQPSSQTQYGFVSAPYPPASCQSSTTRPFSNSPSHAQPVVSMPPQNLESTSVASSVARKRVADALAAQGPPTKKARKPRTCTKCAQPECPGKQRVSNCRNPCRDCGRVQCRGRNSKRLNEPCHLRDD
;
A
#
# COMPACT_ATOMS: atom_id res chain seq x y z
N MET A 1 8.25 -19.56 38.32
CA MET A 1 8.33 -18.09 38.14
C MET A 1 7.62 -17.74 36.84
N ALA A 2 6.53 -16.99 36.88
CA ALA A 2 5.82 -16.54 35.68
C ALA A 2 6.58 -15.36 35.06
N THR A 3 7.01 -15.50 33.80
CA THR A 3 7.67 -14.41 33.08
C THR A 3 6.64 -13.30 32.83
N ARG A 4 6.94 -12.10 33.32
CA ARG A 4 6.11 -10.89 33.15
C ARG A 4 6.26 -10.27 31.75
N GLU A 5 6.65 -11.08 30.78
CA GLU A 5 6.88 -10.63 29.42
C GLU A 5 5.51 -10.37 28.79
N THR A 6 5.20 -9.07 28.68
CA THR A 6 3.94 -8.64 28.11
C THR A 6 4.13 -8.70 26.60
N LEU A 7 3.64 -9.77 25.97
CA LEU A 7 3.50 -9.86 24.51
C LEU A 7 3.04 -8.50 23.99
N GLY A 8 3.74 -7.94 23.00
CA GLY A 8 3.77 -6.52 22.57
C GLY A 8 2.44 -5.86 22.16
N ILE A 9 1.41 -6.03 22.97
CA ILE A 9 0.09 -5.44 22.88
C ILE A 9 0.11 -4.30 23.89
N LEU A 10 0.47 -3.12 23.40
CA LEU A 10 0.45 -1.91 24.22
C LEU A 10 -0.99 -1.46 24.44
N PRO A 11 -1.36 -1.03 25.66
CA PRO A 11 -2.63 -0.37 25.92
C PRO A 11 -2.81 0.83 24.99
N VAL A 12 -4.03 1.05 24.51
CA VAL A 12 -4.33 2.21 23.69
C VAL A 12 -4.38 3.44 24.59
N PRO A 13 -3.62 4.51 24.28
CA PRO A 13 -3.70 5.78 25.00
C PRO A 13 -5.13 6.32 25.08
N GLY A 14 -5.49 6.91 26.22
CA GLY A 14 -6.85 7.38 26.49
C GLY A 14 -7.34 8.43 25.50
N ASP A 15 -6.47 9.37 25.12
CA ASP A 15 -6.71 10.39 24.10
C ASP A 15 -7.01 9.79 22.71
N ILE A 16 -6.27 8.75 22.29
CA ILE A 16 -6.53 8.02 21.04
C ILE A 16 -7.84 7.26 21.12
N ARG A 17 -8.12 6.66 22.29
CA ARG A 17 -9.37 5.94 22.54
C ARG A 17 -10.59 6.86 22.42
N ASP A 18 -10.53 8.01 23.07
CA ASP A 18 -11.64 8.97 23.13
C ASP A 18 -11.84 9.67 21.77
N SER A 19 -10.75 10.09 21.10
CA SER A 19 -10.81 10.69 19.76
C SER A 19 -11.32 9.72 18.68
N SER A 20 -11.06 8.42 18.86
CA SER A 20 -11.56 7.37 17.95
C SER A 20 -12.97 6.88 18.31
N GLY A 21 -13.61 7.39 19.38
CA GLY A 21 -14.93 6.97 19.81
C GLY A 21 -14.99 5.52 20.29
N MET A 22 -13.95 5.03 20.96
CA MET A 22 -13.90 3.68 21.53
C MET A 22 -14.28 3.71 23.01
N ALA A 23 -15.13 2.78 23.46
CA ALA A 23 -15.45 2.67 24.87
C ALA A 23 -14.30 2.01 25.67
N PRO A 24 -14.09 2.37 26.94
CA PRO A 24 -13.09 1.72 27.80
C PRO A 24 -13.45 0.25 28.06
N PHE A 25 -12.44 -0.57 28.37
CA PHE A 25 -12.67 -1.96 28.78
C PHE A 25 -13.53 -2.01 30.05
N VAL A 26 -14.60 -2.80 30.02
CA VAL A 26 -15.44 -3.09 31.18
C VAL A 26 -15.29 -4.57 31.50
N ASP A 27 -14.83 -4.89 32.71
CA ASP A 27 -14.76 -6.28 33.15
C ASP A 27 -16.17 -6.79 33.47
N ILE A 28 -16.81 -7.39 32.46
CA ILE A 28 -18.09 -8.07 32.65
C ILE A 28 -17.78 -9.40 33.33
N THR A 29 -17.84 -9.42 34.66
CA THR A 29 -17.77 -10.62 35.50
C THR A 29 -19.12 -11.32 35.64
N ASN A 30 -20.19 -10.71 35.12
CA ASN A 30 -21.54 -11.25 35.25
C ASN A 30 -21.67 -12.56 34.45
N ARG A 31 -21.83 -13.68 35.17
CA ARG A 31 -21.92 -15.05 34.62
C ARG A 31 -23.08 -15.24 33.62
N ALA A 32 -24.09 -14.37 33.66
CA ALA A 32 -25.25 -14.49 32.78
C ALA A 32 -24.97 -14.10 31.32
N GLN A 33 -23.91 -13.33 31.04
CA GLN A 33 -23.59 -12.91 29.68
C GLN A 33 -22.44 -13.73 29.09
N LYS A 34 -22.59 -14.12 27.82
CA LYS A 34 -21.51 -14.75 27.06
C LYS A 34 -20.30 -13.80 27.04
N PRO A 35 -19.09 -14.26 27.40
CA PRO A 35 -17.92 -13.41 27.39
C PRO A 35 -17.65 -12.89 25.97
N PRO A 36 -17.27 -11.62 25.81
CA PRO A 36 -17.03 -11.05 24.48
C PRO A 36 -15.90 -11.79 23.77
N LYS A 37 -16.05 -11.97 22.45
CA LYS A 37 -15.00 -12.52 21.59
C LYS A 37 -13.72 -11.67 21.78
N HIS A 38 -12.57 -12.33 21.91
CA HIS A 38 -11.27 -11.67 22.12
C HIS A 38 -11.16 -10.80 23.39
N ARG A 39 -11.86 -11.17 24.48
CA ARG A 39 -11.79 -10.49 25.79
C ARG A 39 -10.35 -10.19 26.25
N PHE A 40 -9.41 -11.13 26.06
CA PHE A 40 -8.02 -10.94 26.44
C PHE A 40 -7.38 -9.74 25.71
N LEU A 41 -7.53 -9.66 24.38
CA LEU A 41 -7.01 -8.54 23.60
C LEU A 41 -7.65 -7.20 24.00
N ALA A 42 -8.98 -7.20 24.17
CA ALA A 42 -9.73 -6.02 24.62
C ALA A 42 -9.23 -5.52 25.99
N LYS A 43 -8.99 -6.44 26.93
CA LYS A 43 -8.42 -6.14 28.26
C LYS A 43 -7.02 -5.54 28.14
N MET A 44 -6.15 -6.14 27.34
CA MET A 44 -4.77 -5.65 27.14
C MET A 44 -4.74 -4.28 26.46
N GLN A 45 -5.67 -4.03 25.53
CA GLN A 45 -5.79 -2.77 24.80
C GLN A 45 -6.51 -1.67 25.61
N GLY A 46 -7.20 -2.02 26.70
CA GLY A 46 -7.97 -1.06 27.50
C GLY A 46 -9.24 -0.57 26.78
N THR A 47 -9.79 -1.37 25.87
CA THR A 47 -10.98 -1.05 25.06
C THR A 47 -12.09 -2.07 25.27
N ARG A 48 -13.36 -1.67 25.09
CA ARG A 48 -14.53 -2.55 25.29
C ARG A 48 -14.55 -3.73 24.32
N LYS A 49 -14.10 -3.51 23.09
CA LYS A 49 -13.89 -4.55 22.06
C LYS A 49 -12.44 -4.54 21.63
N ALA A 50 -11.96 -5.69 21.15
CA ALA A 50 -10.63 -5.78 20.59
C ALA A 50 -10.52 -4.96 19.29
N ILE A 51 -9.35 -4.36 19.09
CA ILE A 51 -8.97 -3.70 17.84
C ILE A 51 -8.32 -4.74 16.94
N LEU A 52 -8.96 -5.02 15.81
CA LEU A 52 -8.53 -6.04 14.84
C LEU A 52 -8.49 -5.45 13.43
N PRO A 53 -7.70 -5.98 12.48
CA PRO A 53 -7.83 -5.65 11.07
C PRO A 53 -9.24 -5.94 10.53
N ILE A 54 -9.67 -5.33 9.42
CA ILE A 54 -10.95 -5.69 8.76
C ILE A 54 -10.81 -7.08 8.16
N HIS A 55 -11.55 -8.05 8.68
CA HIS A 55 -11.41 -9.45 8.28
C HIS A 55 -12.74 -10.17 8.11
N THR A 56 -13.81 -9.76 8.80
CA THR A 56 -15.09 -10.46 8.72
C THR A 56 -15.97 -9.98 7.56
N ALA A 57 -16.91 -10.82 7.15
CA ALA A 57 -17.86 -10.47 6.10
C ALA A 57 -18.76 -9.28 6.51
N ALA A 58 -19.19 -9.24 7.78
CA ALA A 58 -19.98 -8.15 8.33
C ALA A 58 -19.24 -6.80 8.25
N GLU A 59 -17.96 -6.78 8.65
CA GLU A 59 -17.12 -5.57 8.54
C GLU A 59 -16.92 -5.13 7.09
N LYS A 60 -16.66 -6.06 6.17
CA LYS A 60 -16.51 -5.74 4.74
C LYS A 60 -17.82 -5.20 4.16
N SER A 61 -18.97 -5.68 4.63
CA SER A 61 -20.27 -5.16 4.23
C SER A 61 -20.49 -3.75 4.78
N LEU A 62 -20.23 -3.55 6.08
CA LEU A 62 -20.33 -2.24 6.73
C LEU A 62 -19.44 -1.21 6.04
N PHE A 63 -18.20 -1.57 5.71
CA PHE A 63 -17.28 -0.67 5.00
C PHE A 63 -17.87 -0.21 3.67
N ARG A 64 -18.42 -1.13 2.86
CA ARG A 64 -19.05 -0.79 1.58
C ARG A 64 -20.25 0.14 1.79
N THR A 65 -21.14 -0.19 2.71
CA THR A 65 -22.31 0.65 3.03
C THR A 65 -21.90 2.04 3.48
N LEU A 66 -20.85 2.18 4.30
CA LEU A 66 -20.34 3.47 4.75
C LEU A 66 -19.71 4.26 3.60
N MET A 67 -18.95 3.63 2.70
CA MET A 67 -18.42 4.28 1.49
C MET A 67 -19.53 4.80 0.57
N GLU A 68 -20.69 4.14 0.53
CA GLU A 68 -21.82 4.53 -0.32
C GLU A 68 -22.70 5.62 0.33
N SER A 69 -22.92 5.55 1.64
CA SER A 69 -23.94 6.37 2.32
C SER A 69 -23.39 7.48 3.21
N ASN A 70 -22.13 7.37 3.68
CA ASN A 70 -21.60 8.26 4.71
C ASN A 70 -20.67 9.32 4.12
N ARG A 71 -21.02 10.59 4.33
CA ARG A 71 -20.24 11.76 3.85
C ARG A 71 -18.78 11.81 4.34
N TYR A 72 -18.44 11.18 5.46
CA TYR A 72 -17.07 11.16 5.97
C TYR A 72 -16.19 10.13 5.25
N PHE A 73 -16.81 9.06 4.74
CA PHE A 73 -16.15 8.04 3.93
C PHE A 73 -16.11 8.41 2.45
N ASN A 74 -17.10 9.16 1.97
CA ASN A 74 -17.15 9.63 0.59
C ASN A 74 -17.65 11.09 0.54
N PRO A 75 -16.73 12.05 0.72
CA PRO A 75 -17.05 13.48 0.60
C PRO A 75 -17.54 13.83 -0.80
N ALA A 76 -18.61 14.63 -0.89
CA ALA A 76 -19.22 15.03 -2.17
C ALA A 76 -18.31 15.94 -3.03
N ASP A 77 -17.32 16.58 -2.42
CA ASP A 77 -16.32 17.42 -3.08
C ASP A 77 -15.20 16.60 -3.76
N GLY A 78 -15.22 15.26 -3.63
CA GLY A 78 -14.17 14.39 -4.14
C GLY A 78 -12.88 14.43 -3.32
N SER A 79 -12.91 15.05 -2.14
CA SER A 79 -11.77 15.06 -1.22
C SER A 79 -11.54 13.67 -0.60
N LEU A 80 -10.36 13.49 0.00
CA LEU A 80 -10.05 12.25 0.71
C LEU A 80 -10.98 12.08 1.93
N PRO A 81 -11.30 10.83 2.31
CA PRO A 81 -12.16 10.57 3.46
C PRO A 81 -11.62 11.22 4.75
N ASN A 82 -12.50 11.81 5.55
CA ASN A 82 -12.13 12.32 6.86
C ASN A 82 -12.01 11.16 7.85
N TRP A 83 -10.82 10.56 7.89
CA TRP A 83 -10.56 9.34 8.64
C TRP A 83 -10.81 9.44 10.15
N ASN A 84 -10.63 10.62 10.75
CA ASN A 84 -10.89 10.80 12.18
C ASN A 84 -12.38 10.63 12.49
N GLU A 85 -13.25 11.30 11.74
CA GLU A 85 -14.70 11.17 11.89
C GLU A 85 -15.21 9.80 11.39
N ALA A 86 -14.62 9.26 10.32
CA ALA A 86 -14.96 7.95 9.79
C ALA A 86 -14.73 6.83 10.82
N VAL A 87 -13.62 6.87 11.57
CA VAL A 87 -13.33 5.94 12.67
C VAL A 87 -14.38 6.04 13.78
N ARG A 88 -14.78 7.25 14.17
CA ARG A 88 -15.82 7.45 15.20
C ARG A 88 -17.15 6.84 14.77
N VAL A 89 -17.56 7.07 13.52
CA VAL A 89 -18.75 6.44 12.95
C VAL A 89 -18.62 4.92 12.95
N TRP A 90 -17.49 4.39 12.49
CA TRP A 90 -17.24 2.95 12.51
C TRP A 90 -17.37 2.35 13.90
N ASN A 91 -16.68 2.93 14.89
CA ASN A 91 -16.64 2.41 16.25
C ASN A 91 -18.00 2.55 16.95
N ALA A 92 -18.81 3.56 16.62
CA ALA A 92 -20.19 3.66 17.06
C ALA A 92 -21.11 2.55 16.48
N TRP A 93 -20.82 2.05 15.27
CA TRP A 93 -21.48 0.85 14.72
C TRP A 93 -20.96 -0.42 15.38
N ALA A 94 -19.64 -0.52 15.57
CA ALA A 94 -19.01 -1.62 16.30
C ALA A 94 -19.61 -1.78 17.70
N ASP A 95 -20.02 -0.69 18.33
CA ASP A 95 -20.66 -0.71 19.64
C ASP A 95 -22.03 -1.39 19.68
N LYS A 96 -22.74 -1.43 18.55
CA LYS A 96 -24.11 -1.95 18.43
C LYS A 96 -24.15 -3.35 17.82
N THR A 97 -23.13 -3.74 17.07
CA THR A 97 -23.10 -4.98 16.28
C THR A 97 -22.04 -5.95 16.82
N GLU A 98 -22.42 -7.18 17.18
CA GLU A 98 -21.49 -8.15 17.80
C GLU A 98 -20.29 -8.51 16.91
N ASP A 99 -20.51 -8.72 15.60
CA ASP A 99 -19.50 -9.14 14.62
C ASP A 99 -18.77 -7.97 13.93
N VAL A 100 -18.68 -6.82 14.60
CA VAL A 100 -17.88 -5.69 14.18
C VAL A 100 -16.98 -5.27 15.33
N TRP A 101 -15.68 -5.14 15.03
CA TRP A 101 -14.63 -4.81 15.99
C TRP A 101 -14.16 -3.37 15.80
N TYR A 102 -13.49 -2.84 16.82
CA TYR A 102 -12.93 -1.50 16.76
C TYR A 102 -11.82 -1.41 15.73
N LYS A 103 -11.70 -0.22 15.13
CA LYS A 103 -10.65 0.12 14.16
C LYS A 103 -9.95 1.40 14.58
N LEU A 104 -8.68 1.46 14.23
CA LEU A 104 -7.90 2.69 14.24
C LEU A 104 -7.89 3.35 12.86
N ASN A 105 -7.52 4.63 12.84
CA ASN A 105 -7.42 5.44 11.63
C ASN A 105 -6.53 4.77 10.56
N ASP A 106 -5.35 4.31 10.96
CA ASP A 106 -4.40 3.68 10.04
C ASP A 106 -4.92 2.36 9.46
N GLN A 107 -5.71 1.60 10.20
CA GLN A 107 -6.31 0.36 9.72
C GLN A 107 -7.37 0.64 8.64
N LEU A 108 -8.20 1.67 8.83
CA LEU A 108 -9.18 2.07 7.82
C LEU A 108 -8.50 2.63 6.56
N LYS A 109 -7.46 3.47 6.71
CA LYS A 109 -6.65 3.97 5.59
C LYS A 109 -6.00 2.84 4.79
N PHE A 110 -5.40 1.88 5.49
CA PHE A 110 -4.76 0.73 4.88
C PHE A 110 -5.77 -0.12 4.11
N TYR A 111 -6.90 -0.44 4.74
CA TYR A 111 -7.95 -1.22 4.10
C TYR A 111 -8.57 -0.50 2.90
N HIS A 112 -8.83 0.81 3.00
CA HIS A 112 -9.30 1.62 1.88
C HIS A 112 -8.32 1.57 0.70
N SER A 113 -7.02 1.72 0.96
CA SER A 113 -5.99 1.63 -0.08
C SER A 113 -5.98 0.26 -0.76
N GLN A 114 -6.20 -0.83 -0.01
CA GLN A 114 -6.36 -2.16 -0.59
C GLN A 114 -7.67 -2.31 -1.37
N TRP A 115 -8.76 -1.74 -0.86
CA TRP A 115 -10.07 -1.77 -1.49
C TRP A 115 -10.06 -1.07 -2.85
N VAL A 116 -9.46 0.12 -2.95
CA VAL A 116 -9.28 0.85 -4.22
C VAL A 116 -8.48 0.01 -5.21
N LYS A 117 -7.30 -0.50 -4.81
CA LYS A 117 -6.49 -1.38 -5.68
C LYS A 117 -7.27 -2.59 -6.17
N ASN A 118 -8.04 -3.23 -5.28
CA ASN A 118 -8.86 -4.37 -5.65
C ASN A 118 -10.02 -3.99 -6.58
N SER A 119 -10.56 -2.78 -6.45
CA SER A 119 -11.55 -2.23 -7.36
C SER A 119 -10.96 -2.04 -8.75
N ASP A 120 -9.79 -1.39 -8.84
CA ASP A 120 -9.08 -1.16 -10.11
C ASP A 120 -8.74 -2.49 -10.82
N ILE A 121 -8.30 -3.50 -10.05
CA ILE A 121 -8.04 -4.84 -10.58
C ILE A 121 -9.33 -5.46 -11.11
N LYS A 122 -10.44 -5.40 -10.37
CA LYS A 122 -11.73 -5.94 -10.82
C LYS A 122 -12.24 -5.23 -12.06
N GLU A 123 -12.07 -3.93 -12.15
CA GLU A 123 -12.42 -3.13 -13.32
C GLU A 123 -11.57 -3.54 -14.52
N ALA A 124 -10.25 -3.60 -14.37
CA ALA A 124 -9.34 -4.05 -15.43
C ALA A 124 -9.65 -5.49 -15.89
N LEU A 125 -9.98 -6.38 -14.96
CA LEU A 125 -10.44 -7.73 -15.26
C LEU A 125 -11.80 -7.72 -15.98
N SER A 126 -12.71 -6.82 -15.63
CA SER A 126 -14.00 -6.67 -16.31
C SER A 126 -13.84 -6.15 -17.73
N LEU A 127 -13.01 -5.13 -17.95
CA LEU A 127 -12.71 -4.57 -19.27
C LEU A 127 -12.02 -5.58 -20.19
N SER A 128 -11.07 -6.36 -19.64
CA SER A 128 -10.38 -7.40 -20.40
C SER A 128 -11.18 -8.71 -20.53
N SER A 129 -12.39 -8.80 -19.97
CA SER A 129 -13.14 -10.07 -19.92
C SER A 129 -13.45 -10.60 -21.31
N GLU A 130 -13.88 -9.78 -22.27
CA GLU A 130 -14.23 -10.23 -23.62
C GLU A 130 -13.01 -10.76 -24.40
N VAL A 131 -11.84 -10.14 -24.21
CA VAL A 131 -10.58 -10.59 -24.82
C VAL A 131 -10.07 -11.88 -24.16
N ARG A 132 -10.25 -12.01 -22.84
CA ARG A 132 -9.77 -13.18 -22.09
C ARG A 132 -10.67 -14.40 -22.27
N LYS A 133 -11.98 -14.24 -22.47
CA LYS A 133 -12.94 -15.36 -22.59
C LYS A 133 -12.54 -16.41 -23.64
N PRO A 134 -12.21 -16.06 -24.91
CA PRO A 134 -11.75 -17.04 -25.89
C PRO A 134 -10.50 -17.80 -25.44
N LEU A 135 -9.53 -17.08 -24.86
CA LEU A 135 -8.29 -17.68 -24.37
C LEU A 135 -8.53 -18.62 -23.19
N THR A 136 -9.38 -18.22 -22.23
CA THR A 136 -9.79 -19.06 -21.11
C THR A 136 -10.48 -20.33 -21.60
N ARG A 137 -11.34 -20.24 -22.63
CA ARG A 137 -11.95 -21.44 -23.25
C ARG A 137 -10.90 -22.37 -23.85
N ILE A 138 -9.92 -21.84 -24.59
CA ILE A 138 -8.83 -22.65 -25.17
C ILE A 138 -7.97 -23.31 -24.09
N ILE A 139 -7.63 -22.57 -23.02
CA ILE A 139 -6.78 -23.07 -21.93
C ILE A 139 -7.48 -24.20 -21.15
N HIS A 140 -8.79 -24.06 -20.90
CA HIS A 140 -9.59 -25.02 -20.15
C HIS A 140 -10.29 -26.06 -21.04
N ASP A 141 -9.99 -26.12 -22.33
CA ASP A 141 -10.50 -27.15 -23.22
C ASP A 141 -9.94 -28.51 -22.80
N SER A 142 -10.81 -29.47 -22.49
CA SER A 142 -10.40 -30.84 -22.11
C SER A 142 -9.67 -31.55 -23.26
N GLN A 143 -9.96 -31.20 -24.51
CA GLN A 143 -9.28 -31.74 -25.69
C GLN A 143 -7.84 -31.26 -25.81
N ARG A 144 -7.48 -30.13 -25.17
CA ARG A 144 -6.11 -29.62 -25.16
C ARG A 144 -5.12 -30.62 -24.55
N SER A 145 -5.55 -31.39 -23.56
CA SER A 145 -4.72 -32.42 -22.94
C SER A 145 -4.47 -33.62 -23.86
N VAL A 146 -5.41 -33.91 -24.77
CA VAL A 146 -5.27 -35.00 -25.76
C VAL A 146 -4.30 -34.60 -26.88
N ALA A 147 -4.31 -33.33 -27.27
CA ALA A 147 -3.42 -32.79 -28.31
C ALA A 147 -2.05 -32.31 -27.78
N ALA A 148 -1.79 -32.43 -26.48
CA ALA A 148 -0.51 -32.04 -25.90
C ALA A 148 0.59 -32.99 -26.39
N PRO A 149 1.74 -32.48 -26.88
CA PRO A 149 2.85 -33.34 -27.26
C PRO A 149 3.30 -34.16 -26.04
N ALA A 150 3.63 -35.42 -26.26
CA ALA A 150 4.16 -36.28 -25.21
C ALA A 150 5.35 -35.57 -24.56
N VAL A 151 5.17 -35.16 -23.29
CA VAL A 151 6.26 -34.57 -22.52
C VAL A 151 7.27 -35.70 -22.30
N PRO A 152 8.54 -35.54 -22.70
CA PRO A 152 9.56 -36.53 -22.38
C PRO A 152 9.52 -36.76 -20.88
N PHE A 153 9.24 -38.00 -20.47
CA PHE A 153 9.32 -38.38 -19.06
C PHE A 153 10.76 -38.15 -18.64
N GLN A 154 11.02 -37.03 -17.97
CA GLN A 154 12.22 -36.89 -17.16
C GLN A 154 12.02 -37.85 -16.01
N THR A 155 12.66 -39.01 -16.08
CA THR A 155 12.90 -39.85 -14.92
C THR A 155 13.48 -38.92 -13.87
N LEU A 156 12.71 -38.67 -12.82
CA LEU A 156 13.14 -37.87 -11.70
C LEU A 156 14.32 -38.66 -11.13
N ASN A 157 15.54 -38.28 -11.52
CA ASN A 157 16.74 -38.83 -10.94
C ASN A 157 16.56 -38.59 -9.46
N GLN A 158 16.30 -39.66 -8.70
CA GLN A 158 16.26 -39.56 -7.25
C GLN A 158 17.55 -38.85 -6.89
N HIS A 159 17.43 -37.66 -6.32
CA HIS A 159 18.57 -36.97 -5.75
C HIS A 159 19.01 -37.85 -4.59
N VAL A 160 19.88 -38.82 -4.89
CA VAL A 160 20.61 -39.55 -3.87
C VAL A 160 21.45 -38.48 -3.20
N ALA A 161 21.05 -38.09 -2.00
CA ALA A 161 21.82 -37.19 -1.18
C ALA A 161 23.08 -37.94 -0.75
N GLY A 162 24.06 -38.03 -1.65
CA GLY A 162 25.27 -38.86 -1.48
C GLY A 162 26.17 -38.37 -0.34
N LYS A 163 25.91 -37.18 0.19
CA LYS A 163 26.51 -36.68 1.43
C LYS A 163 25.42 -36.00 2.23
N GLY A 164 25.17 -36.53 3.43
CA GLY A 164 24.39 -35.84 4.45
C GLY A 164 24.98 -34.46 4.71
N PHE A 165 24.12 -33.55 5.17
CA PHE A 165 24.48 -32.22 5.62
C PHE A 165 25.82 -32.27 6.37
N LEU A 166 26.81 -31.53 5.88
CA LEU A 166 28.12 -31.41 6.51
C LEU A 166 27.94 -31.26 8.01
N GLU A 167 28.49 -32.25 8.70
CA GLU A 167 28.71 -32.27 10.13
C GLU A 167 29.30 -30.92 10.51
N ARG A 168 28.63 -30.28 11.49
CA ARG A 168 28.94 -28.97 12.02
C ARG A 168 30.43 -28.93 12.34
N CYS A 169 31.19 -28.27 11.47
CA CYS A 169 32.61 -28.04 11.71
C CYS A 169 32.64 -27.00 12.83
N ASP A 170 32.80 -27.48 14.07
CA ASP A 170 33.22 -26.67 15.21
C ASP A 170 34.51 -25.99 14.80
N THR A 171 34.38 -24.76 14.30
CA THR A 171 35.50 -23.94 13.90
C THR A 171 36.09 -23.39 15.20
N PRO A 172 37.28 -23.82 15.63
CA PRO A 172 37.94 -23.19 16.76
C PRO A 172 38.35 -21.80 16.30
N LEU A 173 37.90 -20.76 17.00
CA LEU A 173 38.40 -19.40 16.87
C LEU A 173 39.93 -19.38 16.97
N PRO A 174 40.67 -18.95 15.94
CA PRO A 174 42.05 -18.51 16.11
C PRO A 174 42.09 -16.99 16.09
N GLY A 175 42.74 -16.42 17.10
CA GLY A 175 43.10 -15.01 17.09
C GLY A 175 43.95 -14.62 15.88
N GLN A 176 43.82 -13.34 15.51
CA GLN A 176 44.85 -12.38 15.09
C GLN A 176 46.30 -12.89 14.81
N PRO A 177 47.14 -12.09 14.13
CA PRO A 177 46.97 -11.32 12.89
C PRO A 177 48.17 -11.59 11.92
N SER A 178 48.15 -11.05 10.70
CA SER A 178 49.30 -10.65 9.83
C SER A 178 48.90 -10.81 8.36
N SER A 179 48.80 -9.72 7.60
CA SER A 179 49.90 -9.07 6.86
C SER A 179 50.40 -9.89 5.68
N SER A 180 50.17 -9.34 4.47
CA SER A 180 51.01 -9.35 3.27
C SER A 180 50.25 -9.60 1.95
N HIS A 181 50.25 -8.53 1.15
CA HIS A 181 50.48 -8.46 -0.30
C HIS A 181 50.29 -9.71 -1.14
N TYR A 182 49.42 -9.67 -2.15
CA TYR A 182 49.77 -10.09 -3.52
C TYR A 182 49.04 -9.27 -4.57
N THR A 183 49.85 -8.60 -5.38
CA THR A 183 49.64 -8.02 -6.70
C THR A 183 49.18 -9.06 -7.72
N THR A 184 48.20 -8.71 -8.57
CA THR A 184 48.02 -9.38 -9.87
C THR A 184 47.71 -8.35 -10.95
N ASN A 185 48.64 -8.30 -11.92
CA ASN A 185 48.69 -7.42 -13.08
C ASN A 185 48.04 -8.06 -14.32
N ASN A 186 47.56 -7.18 -15.21
CA ASN A 186 47.48 -7.27 -16.69
C ASN A 186 46.34 -8.07 -17.37
N PRO A 187 46.04 -7.79 -18.66
CA PRO A 187 46.04 -6.50 -19.37
C PRO A 187 44.74 -6.27 -20.20
N VAL A 188 44.44 -5.01 -20.52
CA VAL A 188 43.31 -4.59 -21.39
C VAL A 188 43.87 -4.13 -22.74
N PRO A 189 43.25 -4.50 -23.88
CA PRO A 189 43.70 -4.08 -25.21
C PRO A 189 43.29 -2.64 -25.52
N SER A 190 44.20 -1.94 -26.20
CA SER A 190 44.07 -0.55 -26.67
C SER A 190 43.15 -0.45 -27.88
N ALA A 191 42.28 0.56 -27.90
CA ALA A 191 41.58 1.01 -29.11
C ALA A 191 41.50 2.55 -29.14
N LEU A 192 41.71 3.09 -30.34
CA LEU A 192 41.97 4.48 -30.71
C LEU A 192 40.78 5.43 -30.50
N PRO A 193 41.00 6.76 -30.34
CA PRO A 193 39.92 7.74 -30.24
C PRO A 193 39.56 8.33 -31.61
N LEU A 194 38.27 8.39 -31.92
CA LEU A 194 37.69 9.24 -32.98
C LEU A 194 37.06 10.48 -32.33
N SER A 195 37.51 11.65 -32.76
CA SER A 195 37.08 12.98 -32.31
C SER A 195 35.96 13.50 -33.20
N PHE A 196 34.84 13.96 -32.62
CA PHE A 196 33.86 14.85 -33.30
C PHE A 196 33.02 15.66 -32.28
N PRO A 197 32.38 16.77 -32.70
CA PRO A 197 32.42 18.02 -31.96
C PRO A 197 31.18 18.30 -31.09
N ASN A 198 31.45 19.18 -30.13
CA ASN A 198 30.59 19.75 -29.11
C ASN A 198 29.44 20.57 -29.72
N THR A 199 28.19 20.24 -29.38
CA THR A 199 27.03 21.11 -29.66
C THR A 199 26.20 21.22 -28.38
N GLN A 200 26.26 22.37 -27.72
CA GLN A 200 25.36 22.75 -26.62
C GLN A 200 24.01 23.17 -27.17
N PRO A 201 22.92 22.91 -26.42
CA PRO A 201 22.00 24.02 -26.20
C PRO A 201 21.58 24.17 -24.73
N SER A 202 21.72 25.41 -24.28
CA SER A 202 21.13 26.04 -23.11
C SER A 202 19.62 26.19 -23.28
N SER A 203 18.83 25.82 -22.27
CA SER A 203 17.62 26.58 -21.90
C SER A 203 17.20 26.24 -20.46
N GLN A 204 17.29 27.23 -19.58
CA GLN A 204 16.62 27.26 -18.28
C GLN A 204 15.18 27.73 -18.50
N THR A 205 14.22 27.15 -17.78
CA THR A 205 12.88 27.74 -17.65
C THR A 205 12.50 27.71 -16.18
N GLN A 206 12.55 28.90 -15.57
CA GLN A 206 12.01 29.19 -14.24
C GLN A 206 10.49 29.31 -14.33
N TYR A 207 9.76 28.69 -13.40
CA TYR A 207 8.37 29.03 -13.14
C TYR A 207 8.23 29.42 -11.67
N GLY A 208 7.92 30.69 -11.45
CA GLY A 208 7.61 31.28 -10.15
C GLY A 208 6.17 31.01 -9.74
N PHE A 209 6.00 30.78 -8.44
CA PHE A 209 4.73 30.70 -7.73
C PHE A 209 4.07 32.08 -7.61
N VAL A 210 2.76 32.15 -7.76
CA VAL A 210 1.94 33.25 -7.23
C VAL A 210 0.78 32.65 -6.45
N SER A 211 0.74 32.92 -5.15
CA SER A 211 -0.34 32.56 -4.23
C SER A 211 -1.31 33.75 -4.10
N ALA A 212 -2.61 33.50 -4.18
CA ALA A 212 -3.66 34.47 -3.89
C ALA A 212 -4.34 34.15 -2.54
N PRO A 213 -4.69 35.16 -1.72
CA PRO A 213 -5.30 34.98 -0.41
C PRO A 213 -6.85 34.99 -0.46
N TYR A 214 -7.50 34.17 0.37
CA TYR A 214 -8.95 34.23 0.63
C TYR A 214 -9.25 34.74 2.05
N PRO A 215 -10.35 35.52 2.23
CA PRO A 215 -10.72 36.15 3.50
C PRO A 215 -11.61 35.26 4.40
N PRO A 216 -11.85 35.65 5.68
CA PRO A 216 -12.51 34.82 6.67
C PRO A 216 -14.04 35.00 6.66
N ALA A 217 -14.78 33.93 6.96
CA ALA A 217 -16.21 34.00 7.22
C ALA A 217 -16.51 33.64 8.68
N SER A 218 -17.25 34.54 9.31
CA SER A 218 -17.64 34.60 10.72
C SER A 218 -18.89 33.77 11.06
N CYS A 219 -19.05 33.57 12.37
CA CYS A 219 -20.04 32.81 13.12
C CYS A 219 -21.52 33.26 12.99
N GLN A 220 -22.45 32.35 13.32
CA GLN A 220 -23.63 32.50 14.24
C GLN A 220 -24.47 31.20 14.19
N SER A 221 -24.65 30.46 15.29
CA SER A 221 -25.63 30.59 16.41
C SER A 221 -27.01 29.93 16.16
N SER A 222 -27.23 28.86 16.91
CA SER A 222 -28.42 28.51 17.72
C SER A 222 -29.84 28.61 17.13
N THR A 223 -30.55 27.47 17.12
CA THR A 223 -32.01 27.45 17.41
C THR A 223 -32.41 26.12 18.06
N THR A 224 -32.79 26.22 19.33
CA THR A 224 -33.52 25.23 20.15
C THR A 224 -35.02 25.22 19.81
N ARG A 225 -35.66 24.05 19.76
CA ARG A 225 -37.07 23.87 20.19
C ARG A 225 -37.38 22.40 20.61
N PRO A 226 -38.42 22.18 21.45
CA PRO A 226 -38.60 20.96 22.25
C PRO A 226 -39.91 20.19 21.99
N PHE A 227 -40.06 19.08 22.74
CA PHE A 227 -41.25 18.27 23.08
C PHE A 227 -41.80 17.18 22.14
N SER A 228 -41.67 15.93 22.64
CA SER A 228 -42.74 15.00 23.07
C SER A 228 -43.86 14.61 22.09
N ASN A 229 -43.91 13.32 21.73
CA ASN A 229 -44.92 12.35 22.21
C ASN A 229 -44.83 11.04 21.41
N SER A 230 -44.81 9.91 22.14
CA SER A 230 -45.07 8.57 21.62
C SER A 230 -46.54 8.43 21.19
N PRO A 231 -46.81 7.57 20.20
CA PRO A 231 -47.65 6.42 20.53
C PRO A 231 -47.18 5.10 19.88
N SER A 232 -47.50 4.01 20.56
CA SER A 232 -47.40 2.62 20.13
C SER A 232 -47.84 2.40 18.69
N HIS A 233 -46.99 1.74 17.90
CA HIS A 233 -47.41 1.15 16.62
C HIS A 233 -46.98 -0.31 16.55
N ALA A 234 -47.97 -1.14 16.21
CA ALA A 234 -47.88 -2.57 15.98
C ALA A 234 -46.75 -2.96 15.02
N GLN A 235 -46.17 -4.14 15.27
CA GLN A 235 -45.17 -4.79 14.43
C GLN A 235 -45.75 -5.09 13.04
N PRO A 236 -45.14 -4.60 11.93
CA PRO A 236 -45.47 -5.09 10.61
C PRO A 236 -44.65 -6.36 10.34
N VAL A 237 -45.35 -7.38 9.84
CA VAL A 237 -44.74 -8.58 9.25
C VAL A 237 -43.92 -8.14 8.03
N VAL A 238 -42.60 -8.31 8.10
CA VAL A 238 -41.66 -7.98 7.02
C VAL A 238 -41.76 -9.06 5.95
N SER A 239 -42.64 -8.87 4.97
CA SER A 239 -42.53 -9.55 3.68
C SER A 239 -41.31 -8.97 2.94
N MET A 240 -40.26 -9.76 2.78
CA MET A 240 -39.10 -9.37 1.99
C MET A 240 -39.53 -9.19 0.53
N PRO A 241 -39.27 -8.02 -0.10
CA PRO A 241 -39.50 -7.86 -1.52
C PRO A 241 -38.49 -8.73 -2.30
N PRO A 242 -38.89 -9.28 -3.46
CA PRO A 242 -37.97 -10.02 -4.31
C PRO A 242 -36.83 -9.10 -4.72
N GLN A 243 -35.60 -9.53 -4.45
CA GLN A 243 -34.39 -8.82 -4.83
C GLN A 243 -34.32 -8.78 -6.36
N ASN A 244 -34.67 -7.62 -6.92
CA ASN A 244 -34.59 -7.36 -8.34
C ASN A 244 -33.10 -7.19 -8.73
N LEU A 245 -32.53 -8.27 -9.26
CA LEU A 245 -31.12 -8.40 -9.67
C LEU A 245 -30.77 -7.64 -10.97
N GLU A 246 -31.73 -6.97 -11.62
CA GLU A 246 -31.49 -6.31 -12.92
C GLU A 246 -30.95 -4.87 -12.82
N SER A 247 -31.13 -4.17 -11.69
CA SER A 247 -30.75 -2.75 -11.57
C SER A 247 -29.23 -2.50 -11.55
N THR A 248 -28.40 -3.52 -11.35
CA THR A 248 -26.93 -3.41 -11.41
C THR A 248 -26.38 -3.46 -12.85
N SER A 249 -27.17 -3.90 -13.83
CA SER A 249 -26.73 -4.03 -15.22
C SER A 249 -26.54 -2.67 -15.91
N VAL A 250 -27.47 -1.74 -15.70
CA VAL A 250 -27.46 -0.42 -16.35
C VAL A 250 -26.36 0.49 -15.78
N ALA A 251 -26.12 0.44 -14.46
CA ALA A 251 -25.03 1.19 -13.84
C ALA A 251 -23.65 0.71 -14.35
N SER A 252 -23.50 -0.60 -14.56
CA SER A 252 -22.27 -1.21 -15.09
C SER A 252 -22.02 -0.82 -16.55
N SER A 253 -23.06 -0.76 -17.39
CA SER A 253 -22.92 -0.38 -18.80
C SER A 253 -22.55 1.11 -18.96
N VAL A 254 -23.12 1.99 -18.13
CA VAL A 254 -22.78 3.42 -18.13
C VAL A 254 -21.34 3.66 -17.63
N ALA A 255 -20.91 2.95 -16.57
CA ALA A 255 -19.54 3.03 -16.08
C ALA A 255 -18.52 2.59 -17.16
N ARG A 256 -18.78 1.46 -17.84
CA ARG A 256 -17.93 0.97 -18.94
C ARG A 256 -17.82 1.98 -20.09
N LYS A 257 -18.92 2.63 -20.46
CA LYS A 257 -18.93 3.64 -21.53
C LYS A 257 -18.07 4.86 -21.18
N ARG A 258 -18.21 5.40 -19.95
CA ARG A 258 -17.40 6.54 -19.51
C ARG A 258 -15.90 6.25 -19.51
N VAL A 259 -15.51 5.02 -19.17
CA VAL A 259 -14.11 4.61 -19.17
C VAL A 259 -13.59 4.41 -20.60
N ALA A 260 -14.39 3.79 -21.48
CA ALA A 260 -14.04 3.65 -22.88
C ALA A 260 -13.86 5.02 -23.57
N ASP A 261 -14.76 5.97 -23.30
CA ASP A 261 -14.69 7.34 -23.82
C ASP A 261 -13.47 8.09 -23.24
N ALA A 262 -13.16 7.91 -21.95
CA ALA A 262 -11.98 8.48 -21.33
C ALA A 262 -10.67 7.90 -21.90
N LEU A 263 -10.63 6.60 -22.20
CA LEU A 263 -9.48 5.95 -22.84
C LEU A 263 -9.34 6.34 -24.31
N ALA A 264 -10.44 6.59 -25.02
CA ALA A 264 -10.42 7.08 -26.40
C ALA A 264 -9.98 8.55 -26.49
N ALA A 265 -10.37 9.38 -25.52
CA ALA A 265 -9.95 10.78 -25.42
C ALA A 265 -8.49 10.93 -25.01
N GLN A 266 -7.96 9.99 -24.21
CA GLN A 266 -6.53 9.85 -23.98
C GLN A 266 -5.91 9.21 -25.23
N GLY A 267 -5.58 10.04 -26.22
CA GLY A 267 -4.84 9.61 -27.41
C GLY A 267 -3.64 8.71 -27.04
N PRO A 268 -3.15 7.88 -27.99
CA PRO A 268 -2.17 6.83 -27.71
C PRO A 268 -1.03 7.40 -26.85
N PRO A 269 -0.69 6.75 -25.71
CA PRO A 269 0.21 7.32 -24.73
C PRO A 269 1.51 7.70 -25.41
N THR A 270 1.69 9.00 -25.65
CA THR A 270 2.92 9.52 -26.21
C THR A 270 3.99 9.21 -25.20
N LYS A 271 4.92 8.31 -25.58
CA LYS A 271 6.01 7.87 -24.71
C LYS A 271 6.84 9.10 -24.40
N LYS A 272 6.57 9.76 -23.27
CA LYS A 272 7.39 10.87 -22.76
C LYS A 272 8.83 10.38 -22.76
N ALA A 273 9.69 11.01 -23.56
CA ALA A 273 11.09 10.64 -23.64
C ALA A 273 11.67 10.65 -22.22
N ARG A 274 12.21 9.51 -21.78
CA ARG A 274 12.78 9.40 -20.43
C ARG A 274 13.96 10.36 -20.35
N LYS A 275 13.99 11.20 -19.31
CA LYS A 275 15.12 12.11 -19.05
C LYS A 275 16.42 11.29 -19.01
N PRO A 276 17.47 11.65 -19.76
CA PRO A 276 18.72 10.90 -19.77
C PRO A 276 19.32 10.84 -18.36
N ARG A 277 19.87 9.68 -17.99
CA ARG A 277 20.49 9.47 -16.69
C ARG A 277 21.83 10.21 -16.64
N THR A 278 22.08 10.94 -15.57
CA THR A 278 23.37 11.57 -15.28
C THR A 278 24.08 10.84 -14.12
N CYS A 279 25.41 10.96 -14.04
CA CYS A 279 26.15 10.38 -12.92
C CYS A 279 25.71 10.99 -11.59
N THR A 280 25.39 10.18 -10.58
CA THR A 280 24.93 10.66 -9.25
C THR A 280 26.01 11.38 -8.43
N LYS A 281 27.28 11.29 -8.84
CA LYS A 281 28.42 11.97 -8.20
C LYS A 281 28.72 13.33 -8.81
N CYS A 282 28.90 13.40 -10.14
CA CYS A 282 29.33 14.63 -10.83
C CYS A 282 28.25 15.28 -11.71
N ALA A 283 27.06 14.66 -11.85
CA ALA A 283 25.94 15.10 -12.66
C ALA A 283 26.19 15.24 -14.18
N GLN A 284 27.31 14.74 -14.70
CA GLN A 284 27.61 14.76 -16.14
C GLN A 284 26.86 13.63 -16.89
N PRO A 285 26.25 13.91 -18.06
CA PRO A 285 25.48 12.93 -18.84
C PRO A 285 26.35 11.87 -19.53
N GLU A 286 27.60 12.22 -19.87
CA GLU A 286 28.56 11.32 -20.51
C GLU A 286 29.60 10.73 -19.56
N CYS A 287 29.42 10.93 -18.25
CA CYS A 287 30.32 10.32 -17.29
C CYS A 287 30.08 8.79 -17.21
N PRO A 288 31.12 7.93 -17.27
CA PRO A 288 30.98 6.48 -17.07
C PRO A 288 30.38 6.13 -15.71
N GLY A 289 30.46 7.07 -14.76
CA GLY A 289 29.76 7.08 -13.49
C GLY A 289 28.22 6.99 -13.56
N LYS A 290 27.60 7.12 -14.74
CA LYS A 290 26.16 6.93 -14.94
C LYS A 290 25.71 5.47 -14.79
N GLN A 291 26.62 4.53 -15.03
CA GLN A 291 26.37 3.09 -14.84
C GLN A 291 26.72 2.65 -13.41
N ARG A 292 27.91 3.03 -12.93
CA ARG A 292 28.39 2.74 -11.56
C ARG A 292 29.24 3.90 -11.06
N VAL A 293 28.95 4.41 -9.86
CA VAL A 293 29.66 5.56 -9.27
C VAL A 293 31.16 5.33 -9.14
N SER A 294 31.59 4.09 -8.88
CA SER A 294 33.00 3.69 -8.81
C SER A 294 33.81 4.06 -10.06
N ASN A 295 33.14 4.17 -11.22
CA ASN A 295 33.80 4.51 -12.49
C ASN A 295 33.96 6.04 -12.67
N CYS A 296 33.39 6.85 -11.78
CA CYS A 296 33.46 8.31 -11.86
C CYS A 296 34.76 8.84 -11.24
N ARG A 297 35.66 9.36 -12.09
CA ARG A 297 36.91 10.03 -11.66
C ARG A 297 36.73 11.54 -11.39
N ASN A 298 35.59 12.12 -11.78
CA ASN A 298 35.32 13.54 -11.58
C ASN A 298 35.06 13.86 -10.10
N PRO A 299 35.39 15.07 -9.63
CA PRO A 299 35.02 15.54 -8.30
C PRO A 299 33.50 15.52 -8.12
N CYS A 300 33.05 15.29 -6.89
CA CYS A 300 31.63 15.33 -6.59
C CYS A 300 31.08 16.76 -6.78
N ARG A 301 29.90 16.89 -7.40
CA ARG A 301 29.24 18.17 -7.64
C ARG A 301 28.94 18.93 -6.35
N ASP A 302 28.59 18.20 -5.29
CA ASP A 302 28.11 18.80 -4.04
C ASP A 302 29.25 19.13 -3.07
N CYS A 303 30.28 18.28 -2.93
CA CYS A 303 31.38 18.50 -1.97
C CYS A 303 32.78 18.68 -2.58
N GLY A 304 32.93 18.59 -3.90
CA GLY A 304 34.23 18.71 -4.59
C GLY A 304 35.22 17.55 -4.39
N ARG A 305 34.97 16.62 -3.46
CA ARG A 305 35.90 15.50 -3.18
C ARG A 305 35.85 14.42 -4.26
N VAL A 306 37.01 13.97 -4.71
CA VAL A 306 37.15 12.87 -5.70
C VAL A 306 36.80 11.51 -5.10
N GLN A 307 36.96 11.30 -3.80
CA GLN A 307 36.61 10.02 -3.14
C GLN A 307 35.12 9.91 -2.75
N CYS A 308 34.33 10.97 -2.92
CA CYS A 308 32.92 10.96 -2.52
C CYS A 308 32.07 10.03 -3.40
N ARG A 309 31.14 9.28 -2.78
CA ARG A 309 30.17 8.40 -3.47
C ARG A 309 28.99 9.14 -4.12
N GLY A 310 28.94 10.48 -4.05
CA GLY A 310 27.86 11.29 -4.61
C GLY A 310 26.59 11.35 -3.75
N ARG A 311 25.54 11.99 -4.27
CA ARG A 311 24.29 12.25 -3.55
C ARG A 311 23.46 10.96 -3.40
N ASN A 312 22.75 10.82 -2.27
CA ASN A 312 21.82 9.71 -2.06
C ASN A 312 20.49 9.98 -2.77
N SER A 313 20.12 9.13 -3.73
CA SER A 313 18.85 9.28 -4.46
C SER A 313 17.61 9.13 -3.57
N LYS A 314 17.74 8.46 -2.41
CA LYS A 314 16.66 8.33 -1.42
C LYS A 314 16.57 9.52 -0.46
N ARG A 315 17.64 10.34 -0.36
CA ARG A 315 17.75 11.44 0.60
C ARG A 315 18.42 12.65 -0.08
N LEU A 316 17.66 13.32 -0.94
CA LEU A 316 18.15 14.43 -1.78
C LEU A 316 18.64 15.65 -0.98
N ASN A 317 18.20 15.78 0.28
CA ASN A 317 18.52 16.89 1.18
C ASN A 317 19.74 16.62 2.06
N GLU A 318 20.22 15.37 2.14
CA GLU A 318 21.40 15.06 2.95
C GLU A 318 22.68 15.37 2.15
N PRO A 319 23.68 15.99 2.78
CA PRO A 319 24.94 16.28 2.13
C PRO A 319 25.71 14.98 1.85
N CYS A 320 26.42 14.93 0.73
CA CYS A 320 27.02 13.71 0.19
C CYS A 320 28.23 13.16 0.99
N HIS A 321 28.70 13.88 2.01
CA HIS A 321 29.85 13.49 2.83
C HIS A 321 29.47 12.72 4.10
N LEU A 322 28.19 12.68 4.50
CA LEU A 322 27.74 11.90 5.67
C LEU A 322 27.61 10.39 5.39
N ARG A 323 28.29 9.90 4.35
CA ARG A 323 28.31 8.48 3.95
C ARG A 323 29.72 7.93 4.09
N ASP A 324 30.28 8.05 5.30
CA ASP A 324 31.53 7.39 5.67
C ASP A 324 31.19 6.01 6.25
N ASP A 325 30.72 5.10 5.37
CA ASP A 325 30.51 3.66 5.63
C ASP A 325 30.88 2.83 4.38
#